data_AF-A0AA37AY69-F1
#
_entry.id   AF-A0AA37AY69-F1
#
_cell.length_a   1.000
_cell.length_b   1.000
_cell.length_c   1.000
_cell.angle_alpha   90.00
_cell.angle_beta   90.00
_cell.angle_gamma   90.00
#
_symmetry.space_group_name_H-M   'P 1'
#
loop_
_entity.id
_entity.type
_entity.pdbx_description
1 polymer ?
#
loop_
_entity_poly.entity_id
_entity_poly.type
_entity_poly.pdbx_seq_one_letter_code
_entity_poly.pdbx_strand_id
1 'polypeptide(L)'
;MNIFWPRKLYSPHIELGISLERGLSVLREFGEPVETRNDNGHSFRVDSPEFDVAIYEKEGIVIGVWYNDPIGRLWSKGKSKKVDLYLQRYGDLSNWDMRQDNGWMRYHFNDAEGLAMVYGVHNDVIRFNLTRSA
;
A
#
# COMPACT_ATOMS: atom_id res chain seq x y z
N MET A 1 -1.14 -17.18 25.87
CA MET A 1 -2.20 -16.41 25.20
C MET A 1 -1.98 -16.53 23.69
N ASN A 2 -2.73 -17.39 23.00
CA ASN A 2 -2.61 -17.57 21.56
C ASN A 2 -3.29 -16.38 20.87
N ILE A 3 -2.52 -15.33 20.60
CA ILE A 3 -2.97 -14.21 19.78
C ILE A 3 -3.19 -14.77 18.37
N PHE A 4 -4.45 -14.95 18.01
CA PHE A 4 -4.87 -15.40 16.68
C PHE A 4 -4.43 -14.34 15.67
N TRP A 5 -3.34 -14.60 14.94
CA TRP A 5 -2.85 -13.66 13.95
C TRP A 5 -3.70 -13.79 12.67
N PRO A 6 -4.33 -12.71 12.18
CA PRO A 6 -5.09 -12.75 10.95
C PRO A 6 -4.16 -13.09 9.78
N ARG A 7 -4.55 -14.09 8.97
CA ARG A 7 -3.79 -14.53 7.80
C ARG A 7 -3.95 -13.59 6.60
N LYS A 8 -4.81 -12.58 6.70
CA LYS A 8 -5.16 -11.65 5.62
C LYS A 8 -5.27 -10.23 6.16
N LEU A 9 -4.88 -9.27 5.33
CA LEU A 9 -5.09 -7.84 5.52
C LEU A 9 -6.57 -7.49 5.25
N TYR A 10 -7.07 -6.40 5.85
CA TYR A 10 -8.45 -5.96 5.63
C TYR A 10 -8.62 -5.19 4.33
N SER A 11 -7.63 -4.35 3.99
CA SER A 11 -7.67 -3.54 2.77
C SER A 11 -7.66 -4.42 1.50
N PRO A 12 -8.23 -3.97 0.37
CA PRO A 12 -8.11 -4.68 -0.89
C PRO A 12 -6.68 -4.64 -1.43
N HIS A 13 -6.35 -5.58 -2.32
CA HIS A 13 -5.17 -5.44 -3.15
C HIS A 13 -5.51 -4.56 -4.36
N ILE A 14 -4.72 -3.51 -4.58
CA ILE A 14 -4.80 -2.65 -5.77
C ILE A 14 -3.49 -2.82 -6.54
N GLU A 15 -3.56 -3.46 -7.71
CA GLU A 15 -2.40 -3.60 -8.58
C GLU A 15 -1.87 -2.22 -9.02
N LEU A 16 -0.55 -2.09 -9.18
CA LEU A 16 0.08 -0.92 -9.79
C LEU A 16 0.23 -1.12 -11.30
N GLY A 17 0.30 -0.03 -12.06
CA GLY A 17 0.45 -0.08 -13.52
C GLY A 17 -0.83 -0.44 -14.29
N ILE A 18 -1.95 -0.63 -13.59
CA ILE A 18 -3.27 -0.83 -14.20
C ILE A 18 -3.92 0.51 -14.56
N SER A 19 -4.95 0.47 -15.41
CA SER A 19 -5.77 1.65 -15.68
C SER A 19 -6.44 2.18 -14.41
N LEU A 20 -6.61 3.50 -14.34
CA LEU A 20 -7.34 4.17 -13.28
C LEU A 20 -8.77 3.61 -13.16
N GLU A 21 -9.43 3.34 -14.29
CA GLU A 21 -10.77 2.73 -14.30
C GLU A 21 -10.82 1.42 -13.52
N ARG A 22 -9.86 0.52 -13.74
CA ARG A 22 -9.74 -0.76 -13.02
C ARG A 22 -9.39 -0.55 -11.56
N GLY A 23 -8.55 0.44 -11.24
CA GLY A 23 -8.27 0.81 -9.85
C GLY A 23 -9.53 1.30 -9.11
N LEU A 24 -10.29 2.19 -9.74
CA LEU A 24 -11.52 2.75 -9.19
C LEU A 24 -12.63 1.70 -9.05
N SER A 25 -12.70 0.71 -9.95
CA SER A 25 -13.68 -0.36 -9.80
C SER A 25 -13.49 -1.13 -8.49
N VAL A 26 -12.23 -1.37 -8.09
CA VAL A 26 -11.95 -2.02 -6.79
C VAL A 26 -12.28 -1.11 -5.62
N LEU A 27 -11.96 0.20 -5.67
CA LEU A 27 -12.31 1.12 -4.59
C LEU A 27 -13.83 1.19 -4.36
N ARG A 28 -14.61 1.21 -5.45
CA ARG A 28 -16.07 1.28 -5.41
C ARG A 28 -16.74 0.09 -4.72
N GLU A 29 -16.07 -1.04 -4.58
CA GLU A 29 -16.56 -2.17 -3.78
C GLU A 29 -16.64 -1.84 -2.28
N PHE A 30 -15.92 -0.81 -1.82
CA PHE A 30 -15.80 -0.44 -0.41
C PHE A 30 -16.40 0.93 -0.07
N GLY A 31 -16.82 1.70 -1.07
CA GLY A 31 -17.42 3.02 -0.89
C GLY A 31 -17.21 3.92 -2.11
N GLU A 32 -17.86 5.09 -2.13
CA GLU A 32 -17.67 6.04 -3.21
C GLU A 32 -16.32 6.77 -3.05
N PRO A 33 -15.39 6.68 -4.03
CA PRO A 33 -14.09 7.31 -3.90
C PRO A 33 -14.17 8.84 -3.92
N VAL A 34 -13.56 9.48 -2.93
CA VAL A 34 -13.38 10.93 -2.90
C VAL A 34 -12.17 11.30 -3.73
N GLU A 35 -12.38 12.10 -4.79
CA GLU A 35 -11.31 12.65 -5.62
C GLU A 35 -10.62 13.81 -4.90
N THR A 36 -9.29 13.85 -5.00
CA THR A 36 -8.47 14.99 -4.59
C THR A 36 -7.45 15.29 -5.67
N ARG A 37 -7.42 16.54 -6.13
CA ARG A 37 -6.47 17.04 -7.12
C ARG A 37 -5.78 18.29 -6.57
N ASN A 38 -4.46 18.25 -6.45
CA ASN A 38 -3.64 19.38 -6.00
C ASN A 38 -2.24 19.32 -6.64
N ASP A 39 -1.36 20.25 -6.25
CA ASP A 39 0.02 20.33 -6.75
C ASP A 39 0.84 19.06 -6.47
N ASN A 40 0.43 18.25 -5.49
CA ASN A 40 1.07 16.99 -5.12
C ASN A 40 0.53 15.78 -5.90
N GLY A 41 -0.45 15.98 -6.79
CA GLY A 41 -0.96 14.97 -7.71
C GLY A 41 -2.48 14.78 -7.67
N HIS A 42 -2.90 13.69 -8.29
CA HIS A 42 -4.30 13.30 -8.43
C HIS A 42 -4.52 11.95 -7.75
N SER A 43 -5.47 11.91 -6.81
CA SER A 43 -5.72 10.73 -5.99
C SER A 43 -7.20 10.50 -5.72
N PHE A 44 -7.54 9.24 -5.45
CA PHE A 44 -8.90 8.80 -5.13
C PHE A 44 -8.86 7.95 -3.88
N ARG A 45 -9.70 8.27 -2.90
CA ARG A 45 -9.65 7.65 -1.57
C ARG A 45 -11.00 7.13 -1.14
N VAL A 46 -11.01 5.97 -0.49
CA VAL A 46 -12.16 5.44 0.25
C VAL A 46 -11.75 5.24 1.70
N ASP A 47 -12.62 5.68 2.59
CA ASP A 47 -12.54 5.46 4.04
C ASP A 47 -13.63 4.46 4.44
N SER A 48 -13.25 3.30 4.95
CA SER A 48 -14.17 2.32 5.52
C SER A 48 -14.00 2.22 7.04
N PRO A 49 -14.95 1.60 7.76
CA PRO A 49 -14.78 1.34 9.19
C PRO A 49 -13.53 0.49 9.53
N GLU A 50 -13.05 -0.34 8.60
CA GLU A 50 -11.97 -1.30 8.79
C GLU A 50 -10.60 -0.81 8.30
N PHE A 51 -10.56 0.04 7.28
CA PHE A 51 -9.32 0.56 6.69
C PHE A 51 -9.58 1.81 5.85
N ASP A 52 -8.50 2.53 5.54
CA ASP A 52 -8.51 3.52 4.47
C ASP A 52 -7.55 3.10 3.35
N VAL A 53 -7.92 3.44 2.12
CA VAL A 53 -7.09 3.18 0.93
C VAL A 53 -7.19 4.35 -0.04
N ALA A 54 -6.05 4.73 -0.62
CA ALA A 54 -6.01 5.77 -1.64
C ALA A 54 -5.16 5.32 -2.83
N ILE A 55 -5.66 5.59 -4.03
CA ILE A 55 -4.97 5.40 -5.31
C ILE A 55 -4.41 6.74 -5.74
N TYR A 56 -3.17 6.75 -6.22
CA TYR A 56 -2.53 7.89 -6.89
C TYR A 56 -2.39 7.57 -8.36
N GLU A 57 -2.85 8.48 -9.20
CA GLU A 57 -2.85 8.30 -10.64
C GLU A 57 -1.92 9.29 -11.33
N LYS A 58 -1.41 8.88 -12.48
CA LYS A 58 -0.82 9.75 -13.48
C LYS A 58 -1.17 9.24 -14.86
N GLU A 59 -1.67 10.13 -15.72
CA GLU A 59 -1.99 9.82 -17.12
C GLU A 59 -2.97 8.64 -17.29
N GLY A 60 -3.90 8.49 -16.33
CA GLY A 60 -4.88 7.41 -16.34
C GLY A 60 -4.34 6.06 -15.86
N ILE A 61 -3.14 6.03 -15.27
CA ILE A 61 -2.49 4.83 -14.73
C ILE A 61 -2.33 4.95 -13.22
N VAL A 62 -2.58 3.86 -12.50
CA VAL A 62 -2.32 3.76 -11.07
C VAL A 62 -0.82 3.65 -10.82
N ILE A 63 -0.21 4.74 -10.35
CA ILE A 63 1.24 4.82 -10.10
C ILE A 63 1.60 4.58 -8.63
N GLY A 64 0.63 4.68 -7.72
CA GLY A 64 0.86 4.45 -6.31
C GLY A 64 -0.41 4.14 -5.56
N VAL A 65 -0.27 3.42 -4.46
CA VAL A 65 -1.38 3.07 -3.57
C VAL A 65 -0.93 3.26 -2.13
N TRP A 66 -1.79 3.86 -1.33
CA TRP A 66 -1.60 4.10 0.09
C TRP A 66 -2.64 3.32 0.88
N TYR A 67 -2.19 2.73 1.98
CA TYR A 67 -2.97 1.86 2.84
C TYR A 67 -2.84 2.27 4.30
N ASN A 68 -3.98 2.47 4.95
CA ASN A 68 -4.12 2.65 6.39
C ASN A 68 -4.92 1.50 6.98
N ASP A 69 -4.25 0.35 7.13
CA ASP A 69 -4.85 -0.84 7.75
C ASP A 69 -4.45 -0.94 9.24
N PRO A 70 -5.41 -0.99 10.19
CA PRO A 70 -5.12 -1.07 11.62
C PRO A 70 -4.54 -2.42 12.07
N ILE A 71 -4.58 -3.45 11.22
CA ILE A 71 -4.12 -4.80 11.55
C ILE A 71 -2.65 -4.80 12.01
N GLY A 72 -2.36 -5.50 13.10
CA GLY A 72 -0.98 -5.63 13.58
C GLY A 72 -0.32 -4.38 14.16
N ARG A 73 -1.02 -3.25 14.19
CA ARG A 73 -0.47 -1.95 14.59
C ARG A 73 -0.03 -1.87 16.06
N LEU A 74 -0.60 -2.71 16.92
CA LEU A 74 -0.43 -2.59 18.37
C LEU A 74 0.90 -3.15 18.92
N TRP A 75 1.61 -4.02 18.19
CA TRP A 75 2.86 -4.62 18.70
C TRP A 75 3.88 -4.87 17.58
N SER A 76 5.17 -4.84 17.92
CA SER A 76 6.28 -4.90 16.95
C SER A 76 6.25 -6.13 16.04
N LYS A 77 5.95 -7.32 16.60
CA LYS A 77 5.80 -8.55 15.81
C LYS A 77 4.63 -8.46 14.81
N GLY A 78 3.58 -7.73 15.15
CA GLY A 78 2.42 -7.54 14.29
C GLY A 78 2.75 -6.60 13.15
N LYS A 79 3.45 -5.51 13.44
CA LYS A 79 3.96 -4.58 12.43
C LYS A 79 4.84 -5.28 11.40
N SER A 80 5.75 -6.15 11.84
CA SER A 80 6.61 -6.92 10.94
C SER A 80 5.79 -7.86 10.05
N LYS A 81 4.87 -8.63 10.63
CA LYS A 81 4.00 -9.53 9.85
C LYS A 81 3.07 -8.78 8.88
N LYS A 82 2.59 -7.59 9.26
CA LYS A 82 1.82 -6.72 8.38
C LYS A 82 2.66 -6.33 7.16
N VAL A 83 3.90 -5.90 7.38
CA VAL A 83 4.84 -5.58 6.30
C VAL A 83 5.03 -6.79 5.37
N ASP A 84 5.27 -7.98 5.90
CA ASP A 84 5.42 -9.21 5.10
C ASP A 84 4.17 -9.50 4.26
N LEU A 85 2.97 -9.37 4.84
CA LEU A 85 1.71 -9.58 4.11
C LEU A 85 1.54 -8.58 2.97
N TYR A 86 1.96 -7.32 3.15
CA TYR A 86 1.91 -6.32 2.10
C TYR A 86 2.96 -6.58 1.01
N LEU A 87 4.21 -6.92 1.37
CA LEU A 87 5.25 -7.26 0.39
C LEU A 87 4.81 -8.46 -0.48
N GLN A 88 4.22 -9.49 0.14
CA GLN A 88 3.68 -10.67 -0.55
C GLN A 88 2.55 -10.36 -1.54
N ARG A 89 1.80 -9.26 -1.35
CA ARG A 89 0.77 -8.84 -2.32
C ARG A 89 1.36 -8.42 -3.67
N TYR A 90 2.58 -7.89 -3.63
CA TYR A 90 3.23 -7.23 -4.76
C TYR A 90 4.47 -7.98 -5.26
N GLY A 91 4.64 -9.24 -4.87
CA GLY A 91 5.73 -10.10 -5.34
C GLY A 91 6.21 -11.09 -4.28
N ASP A 92 7.11 -11.97 -4.68
CA ASP A 92 7.80 -12.89 -3.76
C ASP A 92 8.63 -12.09 -2.73
N LEU A 93 8.59 -12.49 -1.45
CA LEU A 93 9.36 -11.84 -0.39
C LEU A 93 10.85 -11.79 -0.67
N SER A 94 11.40 -12.80 -1.34
CA SER A 94 12.82 -12.87 -1.68
C SER A 94 13.27 -11.82 -2.71
N ASN A 95 12.32 -11.19 -3.41
CA ASN A 95 12.62 -10.13 -4.38
C ASN A 95 12.64 -8.73 -3.73
N TRP A 96 12.35 -8.61 -2.44
CA TRP A 96 12.29 -7.33 -1.73
C TRP A 96 13.55 -7.05 -0.94
N ASP A 97 14.19 -5.93 -1.23
CA ASP A 97 15.37 -5.43 -0.51
C ASP A 97 15.05 -4.15 0.27
N MET A 98 15.32 -4.13 1.57
CA MET A 98 15.34 -2.88 2.33
C MET A 98 16.64 -2.13 2.03
N ARG A 99 16.55 -1.00 1.30
CA ARG A 99 17.74 -0.25 0.84
C ARG A 99 17.96 1.08 1.54
N GLN A 100 16.92 1.65 2.14
CA GLN A 100 17.02 2.95 2.81
C GLN A 100 16.22 2.95 4.11
N ASP A 101 16.85 3.44 5.18
CA ASP A 101 16.24 3.77 6.46
C ASP A 101 16.83 5.12 6.90
N ASN A 102 16.00 6.17 6.94
CA ASN A 102 16.44 7.51 7.33
C ASN A 102 16.06 7.86 8.78
N GLY A 103 15.67 6.86 9.59
CA GLY A 103 15.20 7.07 10.95
C GLY A 103 13.77 7.61 11.06
N TRP A 104 13.10 7.86 9.92
CA TRP A 104 11.70 8.29 9.85
C TRP A 104 10.86 7.43 8.90
N MET A 105 11.48 6.95 7.83
CA MET A 105 10.90 6.12 6.78
C MET A 105 11.85 5.00 6.41
N ARG A 106 11.28 3.84 6.08
CA ARG A 106 11.98 2.70 5.51
C ARG A 106 11.46 2.43 4.10
N TYR A 107 12.38 2.10 3.21
CA TYR A 107 12.11 1.84 1.80
C TYR A 107 12.56 0.44 1.43
N HIS A 108 11.61 -0.32 0.90
CA HIS A 108 11.82 -1.63 0.29
C HIS A 108 11.66 -1.51 -1.22
N PHE A 109 12.51 -2.19 -1.96
CA PHE A 109 12.52 -2.17 -3.42
C PHE A 109 12.41 -3.59 -3.95
N ASN A 110 11.58 -3.77 -4.97
CA ASN A 110 11.49 -4.98 -5.77
C ASN A 110 11.76 -4.59 -7.22
N ASP A 111 13.02 -4.75 -7.64
CA ASP A 111 13.46 -4.34 -8.98
C ASP A 111 12.87 -5.24 -10.08
N ALA A 112 12.55 -6.51 -9.75
CA ALA A 112 11.96 -7.44 -10.70
C ALA A 112 10.57 -6.98 -11.17
N GLU A 113 9.79 -6.42 -10.24
CA GLU A 113 8.46 -5.88 -10.50
C GLU A 113 8.48 -4.35 -10.75
N GLY A 114 9.64 -3.71 -10.59
CA GLY A 114 9.77 -2.25 -10.70
C GLY A 114 9.01 -1.49 -9.61
N LEU A 115 8.91 -2.05 -8.40
CA LEU A 115 8.09 -1.50 -7.31
C LEU A 115 8.94 -1.02 -6.13
N ALA A 116 8.43 -0.01 -5.43
CA ALA A 116 8.95 0.43 -4.15
C ALA A 116 7.82 0.49 -3.13
N MET A 117 8.12 0.08 -1.91
CA MET A 117 7.23 0.17 -0.77
C MET A 117 7.88 1.02 0.31
N VAL A 118 7.12 1.98 0.84
CA VAL A 118 7.57 2.88 1.91
C VAL A 118 6.59 2.86 3.07
N TYR A 119 7.12 2.93 4.28
CA TYR A 119 6.36 3.19 5.49
C TYR A 119 7.18 4.01 6.47
N GLY A 120 6.49 4.80 7.30
CA GLY A 120 7.12 5.51 8.42
C GLY A 120 7.58 4.55 9.51
N VAL A 121 8.45 4.96 10.43
CA VAL A 121 9.02 4.11 11.52
C VAL A 121 7.97 3.35 12.33
N HIS A 122 6.76 3.88 12.42
CA HIS A 122 5.66 3.20 13.11
C HIS A 122 5.11 2.01 12.31
N ASN A 123 5.39 1.87 11.01
CA ASN A 123 4.84 0.83 10.12
C ASN A 123 3.30 0.81 10.11
N ASP A 124 2.68 1.95 10.45
CA ASP A 124 1.24 2.05 10.65
C ASP A 124 0.51 2.23 9.31
N VAL A 125 1.18 2.90 8.38
CA VAL A 125 0.68 3.28 7.07
C VAL A 125 1.72 2.88 6.03
N ILE A 126 1.27 2.25 4.95
CA ILE A 126 2.14 1.68 3.91
C ILE A 126 1.76 2.29 2.57
N ARG A 127 2.75 2.60 1.75
CA ARG A 127 2.56 3.09 0.39
C ARG A 127 3.41 2.29 -0.59
N PHE A 128 2.80 1.85 -1.68
CA PHE A 128 3.49 1.29 -2.84
C PHE A 128 3.55 2.32 -3.96
N ASN A 129 4.62 2.31 -4.73
CA ASN A 129 4.81 3.15 -5.92
C ASN A 129 5.51 2.36 -7.01
N LEU A 130 5.21 2.71 -8.27
CA LEU A 130 6.07 2.35 -9.39
C LEU A 130 7.40 3.10 -9.26
N THR A 131 8.52 2.40 -9.45
CA THR A 131 9.88 3.00 -9.43
C THR A 131 10.26 3.63 -10.76
N ARG A 132 9.55 3.27 -11.83
CA ARG A 132 9.70 3.81 -13.17
C ARG A 132 8.30 4.14 -13.68
N SER A 133 8.12 5.31 -14.29
CA SER A 133 6.87 5.63 -14.97
C SER A 133 6.66 4.62 -16.11
N ALA A 134 5.44 4.08 -16.22
CA ALA A 134 5.02 3.34 -17.41
C ALA A 134 5.11 4.23 -18.66
#